data_AF-A0A2D6T7N2-F1
#
_entry.id   AF-A0A2D6T7N2-F1
#
_cell.length_a   1.000
_cell.length_b   1.000
_cell.length_c   1.000
_cell.angle_alpha   90.00
_cell.angle_beta   90.00
_cell.angle_gamma   90.00
#
_symmetry.space_group_name_H-M   'P 1'
#
loop_
_entity.id
_entity.type
_entity.pdbx_description
1 polymer ?
#
loop_
_entity_poly.entity_id
_entity_poly.type
_entity_poly.pdbx_seq_one_letter_code
_entity_poly.pdbx_strand_id
1 'polypeptide(L)'
;MPLRTASPGAILALTLALAAAWGLGGCAETRLAVHAAKEITKRDQKSKERSGKRTSKRAKNGAPLGRGGVYKVGDPYQVEGVWYKPKDDPDYSLTGIASWYGQPFHGRRTANGETYDMNALTAAHKTLPMPVYVRVTNLINGRSLVLRVNDRGPFVNGRIIDVSRRAAQLLGFINQGTARVRVEMVDRGGKVRFARKPVTSEAEKRAVKAAPQKPVAVAKLPPAKGVPVAPKIAEDLPPSVRLEPVKPTQVFVQAGAFTNQQNADRLRAKLSPLGKVSISTVRIKGRKFFRVRVGPLKSLPLADQTLAKIIESGHSGARIVVD
;
A
#
# COMPACT_ATOMS: atom_id res chain seq x y z
N MET A 1 -70.59 58.82 37.39
CA MET A 1 -69.45 59.76 37.25
C MET A 1 -68.29 59.22 38.08
N PRO A 2 -67.01 59.22 37.66
CA PRO A 2 -66.33 59.15 36.33
C PRO A 2 -65.81 57.70 36.06
N LEU A 3 -65.57 57.19 34.84
CA LEU A 3 -64.61 57.47 33.74
C LEU A 3 -63.12 57.13 34.01
N ARG A 4 -62.56 56.36 33.04
CA ARG A 4 -61.14 56.06 32.67
C ARG A 4 -60.61 54.67 33.08
N THR A 5 -59.90 53.88 32.27
CA THR A 5 -59.36 53.99 30.90
C THR A 5 -58.85 52.61 30.42
N ALA A 6 -59.11 52.32 29.14
CA ALA A 6 -58.46 51.46 28.13
C ALA A 6 -57.17 50.65 28.43
N SER A 7 -57.12 49.42 27.88
CA SER A 7 -56.12 48.96 26.89
C SER A 7 -56.56 47.67 26.16
N PRO A 8 -56.45 47.57 24.82
CA PRO A 8 -56.75 46.36 24.04
C PRO A 8 -55.49 45.67 23.48
N GLY A 9 -55.57 44.37 23.19
CA GLY A 9 -54.52 43.67 22.45
C GLY A 9 -54.74 42.17 22.34
N ALA A 10 -55.74 41.74 21.56
CA ALA A 10 -55.90 40.35 21.13
C ALA A 10 -56.04 40.31 19.61
N ILE A 11 -55.03 39.76 18.91
CA ILE A 11 -55.07 39.53 17.46
C ILE A 11 -54.97 38.02 17.21
N LEU A 12 -56.13 37.48 16.83
CA LEU A 12 -56.38 36.59 15.70
C LEU A 12 -55.67 35.22 15.65
N ALA A 13 -56.43 34.20 16.03
CA ALA A 13 -56.29 32.85 15.56
C ALA A 13 -56.82 32.72 14.12
N LEU A 14 -56.10 32.01 13.25
CA LEU A 14 -56.70 31.34 12.10
C LEU A 14 -56.00 29.99 11.87
N THR A 15 -56.80 28.94 12.05
CA THR A 15 -56.56 27.52 11.82
C THR A 15 -56.60 27.17 10.33
N LEU A 16 -55.79 26.22 9.86
CA LEU A 16 -56.23 25.30 8.79
C LEU A 16 -55.48 23.94 8.77
N ALA A 17 -56.25 22.92 9.15
CA ALA A 17 -56.36 21.52 8.73
C ALA A 17 -55.17 20.69 8.17
N LEU A 18 -55.09 19.50 8.80
CA LEU A 18 -54.52 18.20 8.42
C LEU A 18 -54.79 17.74 6.96
N ALA A 19 -53.80 17.07 6.36
CA ALA A 19 -54.02 15.88 5.54
C ALA A 19 -52.80 14.94 5.60
N ALA A 20 -53.01 13.71 6.07
CA ALA A 20 -52.06 12.62 6.07
C ALA A 20 -52.22 11.77 4.79
N ALA A 21 -51.10 11.32 4.21
CA ALA A 21 -51.09 10.24 3.23
C ALA A 21 -49.93 9.28 3.54
N TRP A 22 -50.27 8.02 3.76
CA TRP A 22 -49.37 6.89 3.97
C TRP A 22 -48.97 6.24 2.64
N GLY A 23 -47.69 5.84 2.55
CA GLY A 23 -47.23 4.54 2.05
C GLY A 23 -47.21 4.25 0.53
N LEU A 24 -46.00 4.01 -0.01
CA LEU A 24 -45.50 2.69 -0.47
C LEU A 24 -44.27 2.86 -1.40
N GLY A 25 -43.37 1.88 -1.34
CA GLY A 25 -42.50 1.50 -2.48
C GLY A 25 -41.03 1.82 -2.31
N GLY A 26 -40.26 0.80 -1.92
CA GLY A 26 -38.81 0.87 -1.78
C GLY A 26 -38.05 1.01 -3.11
N CYS A 27 -36.82 1.50 -3.01
CA CYS A 27 -35.78 1.27 -4.00
C CYS A 27 -34.60 0.61 -3.30
N ALA A 28 -34.41 -0.66 -3.62
CA ALA A 28 -33.24 -1.44 -3.33
C ALA A 28 -31.99 -0.85 -4.02
N GLU A 29 -30.84 -1.20 -3.46
CA GLU A 29 -29.50 -0.97 -3.97
C GLU A 29 -29.32 -1.40 -5.44
N THR A 30 -28.52 -0.68 -6.22
CA THR A 30 -27.15 -1.11 -6.59
C THR A 30 -26.46 -0.23 -7.65
N ARG A 31 -25.22 0.13 -7.30
CA ARG A 31 -23.96 0.14 -8.08
C ARG A 31 -23.81 0.97 -9.36
N LEU A 32 -22.58 1.53 -9.41
CA LEU A 32 -21.68 1.64 -10.56
C LEU A 32 -21.60 3.02 -11.23
N ALA A 33 -20.71 3.89 -10.75
CA ALA A 33 -19.92 4.83 -11.59
C ALA A 33 -19.04 5.76 -10.75
N VAL A 34 -17.88 5.30 -10.28
CA VAL A 34 -16.77 6.21 -9.92
C VAL A 34 -15.46 5.61 -10.38
N HIS A 35 -15.23 5.61 -11.69
CA HIS A 35 -13.89 5.49 -12.30
C HIS A 35 -13.94 6.00 -13.75
N ALA A 36 -14.37 7.25 -13.95
CA ALA A 36 -14.32 7.91 -15.27
C ALA A 36 -14.10 9.44 -15.15
N ALA A 37 -13.31 9.90 -14.18
CA ALA A 37 -12.96 11.31 -14.03
C ALA A 37 -11.43 11.46 -13.93
N LYS A 38 -10.72 11.20 -15.04
CA LYS A 38 -9.31 11.63 -15.20
C LYS A 38 -8.90 11.86 -16.65
N GLU A 39 -9.76 12.46 -17.47
CA GLU A 39 -9.44 12.78 -18.88
C GLU A 39 -9.92 14.16 -19.36
N ILE A 40 -10.03 15.17 -18.49
CA ILE A 40 -10.42 16.53 -18.95
C ILE A 40 -9.45 17.66 -18.53
N THR A 41 -8.48 17.44 -17.64
CA THR A 41 -7.57 18.52 -17.17
C THR A 41 -6.16 18.51 -17.79
N LYS A 42 -5.93 17.81 -18.90
CA LYS A 42 -4.59 17.69 -19.53
C LYS A 42 -4.36 18.44 -20.85
N ARG A 43 -5.29 19.27 -21.32
CA ARG A 43 -5.10 20.02 -22.58
C ARG A 43 -4.55 21.44 -22.44
N ASP A 44 -4.53 22.05 -21.26
CA ASP A 44 -4.08 23.45 -21.08
C ASP A 44 -2.67 23.65 -20.50
N GLN A 45 -1.89 22.58 -20.26
CA GLN A 45 -0.51 22.71 -19.76
C GLN A 45 0.59 22.43 -20.81
N LYS A 46 0.24 22.23 -22.09
CA LYS A 46 1.21 21.85 -23.14
C LYS A 46 1.71 23.03 -24.00
N SER A 47 1.73 24.27 -23.48
CA SER A 47 2.18 25.44 -24.27
C SER A 47 3.08 26.47 -23.56
N LYS A 48 3.59 26.21 -22.34
CA LYS A 48 4.50 27.16 -21.65
C LYS A 48 5.68 26.51 -20.90
N GLU A 49 6.45 25.67 -21.59
CA GLU A 49 7.81 25.33 -21.14
C GLU A 49 8.73 25.07 -22.34
N ARG A 50 8.90 26.11 -23.17
CA ARG A 50 10.08 26.28 -24.03
C ARG A 50 10.81 27.53 -23.51
N SER A 51 12.13 27.40 -23.35
CA SER A 51 13.08 28.43 -22.90
C SER A 51 13.21 28.58 -21.37
N GLY A 52 14.21 27.90 -20.82
CA GLY A 52 14.61 27.99 -19.42
C GLY A 52 15.93 27.26 -19.20
N LYS A 53 17.03 27.91 -19.59
CA LYS A 53 18.43 27.46 -19.48
C LYS A 53 18.74 27.09 -18.01
N ARG A 54 18.71 25.80 -17.64
CA ARG A 54 19.17 25.31 -16.33
C ARG A 54 20.62 24.85 -16.42
N THR A 55 21.49 25.66 -15.84
CA THR A 55 22.87 25.31 -15.49
C THR A 55 22.85 24.11 -14.53
N SER A 56 23.41 22.98 -14.97
CA SER A 56 23.51 21.76 -14.19
C SER A 56 24.66 21.85 -13.18
N LYS A 57 24.36 22.25 -11.94
CA LYS A 57 25.25 21.91 -10.80
C LYS A 57 25.13 20.41 -10.54
N ARG A 58 26.15 19.68 -11.00
CA ARG A 58 26.40 18.25 -10.80
C ARG A 58 26.37 17.89 -9.31
N ALA A 59 25.28 17.29 -8.86
CA ALA A 59 25.19 16.70 -7.53
C ALA A 59 26.07 15.44 -7.47
N LYS A 60 26.94 15.42 -6.46
CA LYS A 60 27.87 14.32 -6.17
C LYS A 60 27.11 13.16 -5.51
N ASN A 61 27.48 11.93 -5.92
CA ASN A 61 27.40 10.64 -5.21
C ASN A 61 26.30 9.65 -5.62
N GLY A 62 26.74 8.58 -6.32
CA GLY A 62 26.04 7.34 -6.62
C GLY A 62 26.72 6.66 -7.81
N ALA A 63 27.50 5.60 -7.59
CA ALA A 63 28.18 4.88 -8.67
C ALA A 63 27.12 4.26 -9.61
N PRO A 64 27.22 4.44 -10.95
CA PRO A 64 26.30 3.80 -11.88
C PRO A 64 26.44 2.28 -11.77
N LEU A 65 25.35 1.58 -11.43
CA LEU A 65 25.33 0.13 -11.37
C LEU A 65 24.98 -0.42 -12.76
N GLY A 66 25.81 -0.12 -13.77
CA GLY A 66 25.52 -0.48 -15.17
C GLY A 66 24.11 -0.06 -15.64
N ARG A 67 23.44 -0.90 -16.45
CA ARG A 67 22.02 -0.71 -16.83
C ARG A 67 21.02 -0.85 -15.65
N GLY A 68 21.48 -0.90 -14.40
CA GLY A 68 20.76 -1.30 -13.19
C GLY A 68 20.48 -0.19 -12.17
N GLY A 69 20.19 1.02 -12.63
CA GLY A 69 19.84 2.15 -11.77
C GLY A 69 21.03 2.71 -10.96
N VAL A 70 20.75 3.71 -10.13
CA VAL A 70 21.75 4.35 -9.26
C VAL A 70 21.48 4.01 -7.81
N TYR A 71 22.51 3.58 -7.08
CA TYR A 71 22.39 3.44 -5.63
C TYR A 71 22.23 4.80 -4.96
N LYS A 72 21.20 4.94 -4.14
CA LYS A 72 20.96 6.10 -3.29
C LYS A 72 20.15 5.74 -2.05
N VAL A 73 20.51 6.35 -0.92
CA VAL A 73 19.57 6.55 0.19
C VAL A 73 18.55 7.60 -0.27
N GLY A 74 19.04 8.71 -0.82
CA GLY A 74 18.23 9.79 -1.38
C GLY A 74 17.88 10.85 -0.35
N ASP A 75 17.60 12.05 -0.82
CA ASP A 75 17.25 13.20 0.02
C ASP A 75 15.83 13.07 0.59
N PRO A 76 15.53 13.73 1.72
CA PRO A 76 14.16 13.90 2.19
C PRO A 76 13.26 14.49 1.10
N TYR A 77 12.04 13.97 0.99
CA TYR A 77 11.10 14.40 -0.03
C TYR A 77 9.68 14.46 0.54
N GLN A 78 8.82 15.25 -0.09
CA GLN A 78 7.44 15.46 0.35
C GLN A 78 6.46 14.97 -0.72
N VAL A 79 5.40 14.30 -0.30
CA VAL A 79 4.27 13.91 -1.16
C VAL A 79 3.00 14.23 -0.40
N GLU A 80 2.10 15.01 -1.01
CA GLU A 80 0.80 15.41 -0.42
C GLU A 80 0.97 15.99 1.00
N GLY A 81 1.97 16.84 1.21
CA GLY A 81 2.26 17.46 2.51
C GLY A 81 3.02 16.57 3.51
N VAL A 82 3.13 15.26 3.25
CA VAL A 82 3.80 14.31 4.15
C VAL A 82 5.29 14.20 3.82
N TRP A 83 6.14 14.43 4.81
CA TRP A 83 7.59 14.29 4.70
C TRP A 83 8.04 12.84 4.87
N TYR A 84 8.81 12.35 3.90
CA TYR A 84 9.51 11.08 3.94
C TYR A 84 11.01 11.33 4.02
N LYS A 85 11.67 10.65 4.97
CA LYS A 85 13.11 10.75 5.18
C LYS A 85 13.72 9.39 4.90
N PRO A 86 14.26 9.17 3.68
CA PRO A 86 15.01 7.96 3.40
C PRO A 86 16.15 7.77 4.38
N LYS A 87 16.38 6.53 4.77
CA LYS A 87 17.46 6.17 5.70
C LYS A 87 17.94 4.76 5.39
N ASP A 88 19.21 4.52 5.65
CA ASP A 88 19.76 3.18 5.70
C ASP A 88 19.35 2.50 7.00
N ASP A 89 18.79 1.30 6.89
CA ASP A 89 18.24 0.53 8.02
C ASP A 89 18.56 -0.95 7.78
N PRO A 90 19.74 -1.45 8.25
CA PRO A 90 20.18 -2.83 8.01
C PRO A 90 19.23 -3.85 8.63
N ASP A 91 18.67 -3.51 9.77
CA ASP A 91 17.86 -4.39 10.60
C ASP A 91 16.36 -4.16 10.35
N TYR A 92 16.02 -3.59 9.17
CA TYR A 92 14.64 -3.28 8.84
C TYR A 92 13.80 -4.56 8.84
N SER A 93 12.87 -4.63 9.79
CA SER A 93 11.84 -5.66 9.85
C SER A 93 10.54 -4.98 10.28
N LEU A 94 9.54 -5.01 9.39
CA LEU A 94 8.26 -4.39 9.64
C LEU A 94 7.11 -5.24 9.11
N THR A 95 6.10 -5.43 9.94
CA THR A 95 4.80 -5.97 9.54
C THR A 95 3.83 -4.86 9.20
N GLY A 96 3.00 -5.09 8.18
CA GLY A 96 2.06 -4.10 7.71
C GLY A 96 1.30 -4.60 6.49
N ILE A 97 0.83 -3.66 5.68
CA ILE A 97 0.01 -3.97 4.51
C ILE A 97 0.81 -3.70 3.23
N ALA A 98 0.83 -4.68 2.33
CA ALA A 98 1.31 -4.55 0.97
C ALA A 98 0.15 -4.25 0.01
N SER A 99 0.47 -3.52 -1.05
CA SER A 99 -0.34 -3.41 -2.27
C SER A 99 0.53 -3.76 -3.49
N TRP A 100 -0.02 -3.65 -4.70
CA TRP A 100 0.73 -3.86 -5.93
C TRP A 100 0.40 -2.81 -7.00
N TYR A 101 1.37 -2.56 -7.88
CA TYR A 101 1.25 -1.60 -8.99
C TYR A 101 1.52 -2.28 -10.34
N GLY A 102 0.95 -1.76 -11.43
CA GLY A 102 0.84 -2.51 -12.70
C GLY A 102 0.95 -1.66 -13.97
N GLN A 103 0.14 -2.00 -14.97
CA GLN A 103 0.17 -1.46 -16.35
C GLN A 103 0.35 0.05 -16.47
N PRO A 104 -0.32 0.91 -15.67
CA PRO A 104 -0.15 2.35 -15.79
C PRO A 104 1.30 2.83 -15.60
N PHE A 105 2.12 2.08 -14.89
CA PHE A 105 3.51 2.43 -14.61
C PHE A 105 4.52 1.74 -15.55
N HIS A 106 4.10 0.69 -16.28
CA HIS A 106 5.02 -0.13 -17.07
C HIS A 106 5.79 0.72 -18.09
N GLY A 107 7.10 0.49 -18.20
CA GLY A 107 7.99 1.26 -19.09
C GLY A 107 8.40 2.64 -18.56
N ARG A 108 7.83 3.12 -17.44
CA ARG A 108 8.22 4.39 -16.84
C ARG A 108 9.52 4.27 -16.03
N ARG A 109 10.17 5.40 -15.79
CA ARG A 109 11.35 5.48 -14.92
C ARG A 109 10.92 5.39 -13.46
N THR A 110 11.55 4.48 -12.74
CA THR A 110 11.49 4.36 -11.28
C THR A 110 12.34 5.45 -10.63
N ALA A 111 12.20 5.64 -9.32
CA ALA A 111 12.95 6.62 -8.56
C ALA A 111 14.48 6.43 -8.64
N ASN A 112 15.02 5.20 -8.79
CA ASN A 112 16.46 4.99 -8.97
C ASN A 112 16.92 5.07 -10.45
N GLY A 113 16.03 5.39 -11.37
CA GLY A 113 16.32 5.49 -12.80
C GLY A 113 16.34 4.14 -13.53
N GLU A 114 15.86 3.04 -12.95
CA GLU A 114 15.53 1.84 -13.73
C GLU A 114 14.21 2.03 -14.50
N THR A 115 14.01 1.28 -15.58
CA THR A 115 12.69 1.18 -16.24
C THR A 115 11.84 0.14 -15.52
N TYR A 116 10.64 0.52 -15.09
CA TYR A 116 9.73 -0.39 -14.41
C TYR A 116 9.19 -1.47 -15.35
N ASP A 117 9.37 -2.73 -14.96
CA ASP A 117 8.77 -3.90 -15.58
C ASP A 117 7.85 -4.58 -14.57
N MET A 118 6.56 -4.66 -14.89
CA MET A 118 5.57 -5.29 -14.00
C MET A 118 5.75 -6.80 -13.85
N ASN A 119 6.49 -7.41 -14.78
CA ASN A 119 6.79 -8.83 -14.80
C ASN A 119 8.09 -9.15 -14.05
N ALA A 120 8.87 -8.13 -13.69
CA ALA A 120 10.06 -8.29 -12.86
C ALA A 120 9.70 -8.38 -11.38
N LEU A 121 10.63 -8.86 -10.55
CA LEU A 121 10.45 -9.00 -9.10
C LEU A 121 10.96 -7.77 -8.36
N THR A 122 10.24 -6.67 -8.54
CA THR A 122 10.57 -5.36 -7.97
C THR A 122 9.51 -4.88 -6.99
N ALA A 123 9.88 -3.90 -6.17
CA ALA A 123 9.00 -3.23 -5.24
C ALA A 123 9.36 -1.75 -5.08
N ALA A 124 8.37 -0.96 -4.64
CA ALA A 124 8.51 0.42 -4.21
C ALA A 124 8.44 0.49 -2.68
N HIS A 125 9.32 1.29 -2.08
CA HIS A 125 9.35 1.51 -0.63
C HIS A 125 9.61 2.98 -0.28
N LYS A 126 8.95 3.47 0.78
CA LYS A 126 8.97 4.87 1.22
C LYS A 126 10.38 5.37 1.56
N THR A 127 11.13 4.62 2.38
CA THR A 127 12.37 5.16 3.00
C THR A 127 13.63 4.32 2.88
N LEU A 128 13.57 3.02 2.62
CA LEU A 128 14.76 2.20 2.38
C LEU A 128 15.66 2.75 1.26
N PRO A 129 16.98 2.52 1.29
CA PRO A 129 17.84 2.83 0.15
C PRO A 129 17.42 2.05 -1.09
N MET A 130 17.87 2.47 -2.26
CA MET A 130 17.60 1.76 -3.51
C MET A 130 18.84 1.77 -4.40
N PRO A 131 19.20 0.65 -5.06
CA PRO A 131 18.56 -0.64 -4.91
C PRO A 131 18.95 -1.35 -3.60
N VAL A 132 18.00 -2.05 -2.99
CA VAL A 132 18.23 -3.06 -1.92
C VAL A 132 17.34 -4.26 -2.16
N TYR A 133 17.60 -5.37 -1.47
CA TYR A 133 16.75 -6.56 -1.51
C TYR A 133 16.04 -6.77 -0.19
N VAL A 134 14.74 -6.99 -0.27
CA VAL A 134 13.88 -7.27 0.89
C VAL A 134 13.17 -8.61 0.70
N ARG A 135 13.01 -9.37 1.77
CA ARG A 135 12.11 -10.52 1.83
C ARG A 135 10.72 -10.01 2.20
N VAL A 136 9.75 -10.33 1.37
CA VAL A 136 8.33 -10.06 1.62
C VAL A 136 7.64 -11.37 1.87
N THR A 137 7.06 -11.54 3.05
CA THR A 137 6.32 -12.75 3.46
C THR A 137 4.86 -12.39 3.63
N ASN A 138 3.98 -13.04 2.87
CA ASN A 138 2.53 -12.93 3.06
C ASN A 138 2.11 -13.74 4.30
N LEU A 139 1.61 -13.04 5.31
CA LEU A 139 1.30 -13.59 6.62
C LEU A 139 0.01 -14.41 6.66
N ILE A 140 -0.76 -14.43 5.57
CA ILE A 140 -1.99 -15.24 5.46
C ILE A 140 -1.69 -16.64 4.92
N ASN A 141 -0.77 -16.76 3.98
CA ASN A 141 -0.50 -18.02 3.26
C ASN A 141 0.94 -18.52 3.40
N GLY A 142 1.80 -17.77 4.10
CA GLY A 142 3.20 -18.12 4.34
C GLY A 142 4.12 -17.92 3.15
N ARG A 143 3.63 -17.53 1.98
CA ARG A 143 4.46 -17.36 0.78
C ARG A 143 5.42 -16.19 0.97
N SER A 144 6.70 -16.44 0.73
CA SER A 144 7.78 -15.49 0.88
C SER A 144 8.61 -15.37 -0.38
N LEU A 145 8.97 -14.14 -0.75
CA LEU A 145 9.73 -13.83 -1.95
C LEU A 145 10.73 -12.70 -1.69
N VAL A 146 11.94 -12.81 -2.23
CA VAL A 146 12.92 -11.73 -2.20
C VAL A 146 12.69 -10.81 -3.39
N LEU A 147 12.50 -9.52 -3.13
CA LEU A 147 12.21 -8.49 -4.11
C LEU A 147 13.29 -7.40 -4.11
N ARG A 148 13.58 -6.85 -5.28
CA ARG A 148 14.43 -5.68 -5.43
C ARG A 148 13.63 -4.41 -5.21
N VAL A 149 14.00 -3.60 -4.22
CA VAL A 149 13.44 -2.26 -4.04
C VAL A 149 14.17 -1.30 -4.97
N ASN A 150 13.49 -0.76 -5.98
CA ASN A 150 14.09 0.19 -6.93
C ASN A 150 13.27 1.50 -7.10
N ASP A 151 12.15 1.64 -6.39
CA ASP A 151 11.24 2.76 -6.54
C ASP A 151 10.74 3.35 -5.21
N ARG A 152 10.12 4.52 -5.26
CA ARG A 152 9.48 5.21 -4.12
C ARG A 152 7.97 5.00 -4.13
N GLY A 153 7.40 4.93 -2.93
CA GLY A 153 5.98 4.61 -2.69
C GLY A 153 5.84 3.44 -1.71
N PRO A 154 4.62 2.92 -1.45
CA PRO A 154 3.32 3.51 -1.80
C PRO A 154 3.15 4.88 -1.15
N PHE A 155 2.33 5.74 -1.73
CA PHE A 155 1.86 6.98 -1.07
C PHE A 155 0.44 6.85 -0.52
N VAL A 156 -0.11 5.64 -0.55
CA VAL A 156 -1.35 5.30 0.15
C VAL A 156 -1.06 5.13 1.64
N ASN A 157 -1.88 5.77 2.47
CA ASN A 157 -1.80 5.64 3.92
C ASN A 157 -1.99 4.17 4.35
N GLY A 158 -1.28 3.77 5.40
CA GLY A 158 -1.37 2.41 5.94
C GLY A 158 -0.66 1.31 5.12
N ARG A 159 -0.16 1.61 3.92
CA ARG A 159 0.65 0.68 3.12
C ARG A 159 2.14 0.87 3.38
N ILE A 160 2.89 -0.22 3.48
CA ILE A 160 4.33 -0.21 3.77
C ILE A 160 5.19 -0.57 2.55
N ILE A 161 4.64 -1.29 1.59
CA ILE A 161 5.34 -1.71 0.38
C ILE A 161 4.35 -1.89 -0.78
N ASP A 162 4.80 -1.55 -1.98
CA ASP A 162 4.08 -1.77 -3.22
C ASP A 162 4.91 -2.73 -4.07
N VAL A 163 4.38 -3.89 -4.42
CA VAL A 163 5.12 -4.90 -5.20
C VAL A 163 4.69 -4.88 -6.67
N SER A 164 5.52 -5.41 -7.57
CA SER A 164 5.12 -5.58 -8.96
C SER A 164 3.96 -6.57 -9.11
N ARG A 165 3.24 -6.49 -10.23
CA ARG A 165 2.17 -7.44 -10.57
C ARG A 165 2.63 -8.90 -10.46
N ARG A 166 3.82 -9.24 -10.99
CA ARG A 166 4.36 -10.60 -10.90
C ARG A 166 4.66 -11.02 -9.46
N ALA A 167 5.20 -10.13 -8.64
CA ALA A 167 5.43 -10.42 -7.23
C ALA A 167 4.10 -10.68 -6.48
N ALA A 168 3.05 -9.90 -6.74
CA ALA A 168 1.74 -10.11 -6.12
C ALA A 168 1.09 -11.46 -6.52
N GLN A 169 1.29 -11.91 -7.77
CA GLN A 169 0.86 -13.24 -8.21
C GLN A 169 1.58 -14.34 -7.43
N LEU A 170 2.90 -14.25 -7.32
CA LEU A 170 3.72 -15.26 -6.64
C LEU A 170 3.44 -15.29 -5.13
N LEU A 171 3.30 -14.13 -4.50
CA LEU A 171 2.92 -13.98 -3.09
C LEU A 171 1.44 -14.33 -2.83
N GLY A 172 0.66 -14.56 -3.87
CA GLY A 172 -0.71 -15.06 -3.78
C GLY A 172 -1.71 -14.04 -3.24
N PHE A 173 -1.58 -12.76 -3.62
CA PHE A 173 -2.55 -11.72 -3.25
C PHE A 173 -3.03 -10.82 -4.39
N ILE A 174 -2.74 -11.20 -5.64
CA ILE A 174 -3.08 -10.38 -6.82
C ILE A 174 -4.58 -10.04 -6.89
N ASN A 175 -5.45 -11.01 -6.59
CA ASN A 175 -6.91 -10.84 -6.67
C ASN A 175 -7.47 -10.04 -5.48
N GLN A 176 -6.84 -10.15 -4.31
CA GLN A 176 -7.21 -9.43 -3.10
C GLN A 176 -6.77 -7.95 -3.17
N GLY A 177 -5.84 -7.60 -4.05
CA GLY A 177 -5.27 -6.26 -4.20
C GLY A 177 -4.27 -5.89 -3.11
N THR A 178 -4.45 -6.41 -1.91
CA THR A 178 -3.60 -6.14 -0.73
C THR A 178 -3.32 -7.42 0.06
N ALA A 179 -2.24 -7.39 0.84
CA ALA A 179 -1.90 -8.49 1.75
C ALA A 179 -1.32 -7.98 3.06
N ARG A 180 -1.54 -8.75 4.13
CA ARG A 180 -0.77 -8.61 5.37
C ARG A 180 0.60 -9.22 5.13
N VAL A 181 1.65 -8.44 5.33
CA VAL A 181 3.02 -8.87 5.03
C VAL A 181 3.98 -8.54 6.17
N ARG A 182 5.06 -9.31 6.23
CA ARG A 182 6.32 -8.93 6.87
C ARG A 182 7.34 -8.57 5.79
N VAL A 183 8.04 -7.45 5.96
CA VAL A 183 9.10 -6.98 5.06
C VAL A 183 10.39 -6.92 5.85
N GLU A 184 11.40 -7.66 5.39
CA GLU A 184 12.69 -7.83 6.06
C GLU A 184 13.84 -7.47 5.12
N MET A 185 14.81 -6.68 5.57
CA MET A 185 16.04 -6.43 4.82
C MET A 185 16.80 -7.76 4.64
N VAL A 186 17.27 -8.02 3.42
CA VAL A 186 18.10 -9.20 3.11
C VAL A 186 19.50 -8.79 2.67
N ASP A 187 19.62 -7.81 1.78
CA ASP A 187 20.91 -7.39 1.24
C ASP A 187 20.97 -5.89 0.89
N ARG A 188 22.10 -5.28 1.25
CA ARG A 188 22.50 -3.91 0.91
C ARG A 188 23.27 -3.96 -0.41
N GLY A 189 22.57 -3.81 -1.53
CA GLY A 189 23.09 -3.86 -2.91
C GLY A 189 24.20 -2.85 -3.30
N GLY A 190 25.09 -2.48 -2.38
CA GLY A 190 26.30 -1.67 -2.56
C GLY A 190 27.62 -2.36 -2.17
N LYS A 191 27.64 -3.61 -1.67
CA LYS A 191 28.88 -4.41 -1.49
C LYS A 191 28.94 -5.70 -2.31
N VAL A 192 27.86 -6.03 -3.02
CA VAL A 192 27.78 -7.24 -3.86
C VAL A 192 27.76 -6.80 -5.32
N ARG A 193 28.75 -7.28 -6.10
CA ARG A 193 28.71 -7.20 -7.57
C ARG A 193 27.45 -7.92 -8.02
N PHE A 194 26.55 -7.21 -8.69
CA PHE A 194 25.24 -7.74 -9.12
C PHE A 194 25.40 -9.10 -9.79
N ALA A 195 24.84 -10.14 -9.17
CA ALA A 195 24.41 -11.30 -9.93
C ALA A 195 23.46 -10.78 -11.02
N ARG A 196 23.75 -11.14 -12.26
CA ARG A 196 22.96 -10.77 -13.45
C ARG A 196 21.46 -11.00 -13.18
N LYS A 197 20.61 -10.15 -13.76
CA LYS A 197 19.15 -10.36 -13.77
C LYS A 197 18.85 -11.83 -14.10
N PRO A 198 17.90 -12.51 -13.44
CA PRO A 198 17.39 -13.77 -13.96
C PRO A 198 16.90 -13.51 -15.37
N VAL A 199 17.46 -14.24 -16.33
CA VAL A 199 17.08 -14.14 -17.74
C VAL A 199 15.77 -14.91 -17.85
N THR A 200 14.65 -14.20 -17.74
CA THR A 200 13.36 -14.77 -18.17
C THR A 200 13.49 -15.10 -19.65
N SER A 201 13.50 -16.39 -19.98
CA SER A 201 13.70 -16.85 -21.35
C SER A 201 12.64 -16.27 -22.27
N GLU A 202 12.95 -16.08 -23.55
CA GLU A 202 11.93 -15.74 -24.56
C GLU A 202 10.77 -16.74 -24.54
N ALA A 203 11.03 -18.00 -24.19
CA ALA A 203 10.02 -19.03 -24.01
C ALA A 203 9.05 -18.70 -22.85
N GLU A 204 9.52 -18.24 -21.70
CA GLU A 204 8.65 -17.80 -20.58
C GLU A 204 7.85 -16.53 -20.92
N LYS A 205 8.42 -15.61 -21.69
CA LYS A 205 7.70 -14.40 -22.16
C LYS A 205 6.62 -14.74 -23.19
N ARG A 206 6.87 -15.73 -24.06
CA ARG A 206 5.91 -16.23 -25.07
C ARG A 206 4.89 -17.21 -24.47
N ALA A 207 5.21 -17.88 -23.35
CA ALA A 207 4.32 -18.80 -22.65
C ALA A 207 3.12 -18.12 -21.97
N VAL A 208 3.14 -16.79 -21.81
CA VAL A 208 1.93 -16.01 -21.48
C VAL A 208 1.30 -15.48 -22.76
N LYS A 209 0.84 -16.41 -23.62
CA LYS A 209 -0.07 -16.09 -24.72
C LYS A 209 -1.49 -16.13 -24.16
N ALA A 210 -2.27 -15.07 -24.38
CA ALA A 210 -3.70 -15.07 -24.09
C ALA A 210 -4.33 -16.36 -24.64
N ALA A 211 -5.04 -17.10 -23.79
CA ALA A 211 -5.68 -18.35 -24.17
C ALA A 211 -6.67 -18.06 -25.31
N PRO A 212 -6.52 -18.68 -26.50
CA PRO A 212 -7.60 -18.69 -27.46
C PRO A 212 -8.72 -19.60 -26.92
N GLN A 213 -9.89 -19.03 -26.65
CA GLN A 213 -11.09 -19.82 -26.42
C GLN A 213 -11.55 -20.39 -27.78
N LYS A 214 -11.61 -21.72 -27.89
CA LYS A 214 -12.41 -22.42 -28.90
C LYS A 214 -13.14 -23.60 -28.24
N PRO A 215 -14.33 -23.97 -28.75
CA PRO A 215 -15.31 -24.77 -28.02
C PRO A 215 -14.83 -26.20 -27.79
N VAL A 216 -15.20 -26.73 -26.62
CA VAL A 216 -14.83 -28.07 -26.16
C VAL A 216 -15.65 -29.13 -26.91
N ALA A 217 -14.97 -30.08 -27.54
CA ALA A 217 -15.45 -31.44 -27.74
C ALA A 217 -14.47 -32.39 -27.05
N VAL A 218 -14.97 -33.20 -26.13
CA VAL A 218 -14.18 -34.04 -25.23
C VAL A 218 -13.85 -35.35 -25.94
N ALA A 219 -12.56 -35.68 -26.06
CA ALA A 219 -12.09 -37.03 -26.36
C ALA A 219 -11.08 -37.47 -25.28
N LYS A 220 -11.36 -38.62 -24.67
CA LYS A 220 -10.52 -39.27 -23.65
C LYS A 220 -9.23 -39.81 -24.29
N LEU A 221 -8.08 -39.54 -23.67
CA LEU A 221 -6.77 -40.08 -24.05
C LEU A 221 -6.51 -41.45 -23.37
N PRO A 222 -5.85 -42.41 -24.05
CA PRO A 222 -5.12 -43.50 -23.41
C PRO A 222 -3.68 -43.07 -23.01
N PRO A 223 -3.04 -43.71 -22.00
CA PRO A 223 -1.72 -43.31 -21.52
C PRO A 223 -0.59 -43.86 -22.39
N ALA A 224 0.38 -43.03 -22.76
CA ALA A 224 1.60 -43.46 -23.43
C ALA A 224 2.66 -43.94 -22.42
N LYS A 225 3.10 -45.20 -22.56
CA LYS A 225 4.31 -45.75 -21.93
C LYS A 225 5.53 -45.42 -22.80
N GLY A 226 6.62 -44.98 -22.17
CA GLY A 226 7.90 -44.71 -22.82
C GLY A 226 8.40 -43.30 -22.54
N VAL A 227 8.94 -43.07 -21.33
CA VAL A 227 9.63 -41.82 -20.99
C VAL A 227 11.13 -42.11 -21.03
N PRO A 228 11.91 -41.58 -22.00
CA PRO A 228 13.36 -41.52 -21.83
C PRO A 228 13.69 -40.52 -20.71
N VAL A 229 14.61 -40.94 -19.85
CA VAL A 229 15.09 -40.21 -18.67
C VAL A 229 15.47 -38.77 -19.04
N ALA A 230 14.73 -37.80 -18.51
CA ALA A 230 15.07 -36.40 -18.62
C ALA A 230 16.42 -36.12 -17.90
N PRO A 231 17.37 -35.43 -18.54
CA PRO A 231 18.64 -35.10 -17.90
C PRO A 231 18.43 -34.12 -16.74
N LYS A 232 19.07 -34.39 -15.60
CA LYS A 232 19.10 -33.51 -14.42
C LYS A 232 20.18 -32.42 -14.57
N ILE A 233 19.69 -31.17 -14.64
CA ILE A 233 20.08 -29.97 -13.86
C ILE A 233 21.51 -29.38 -14.03
N ALA A 234 21.60 -28.13 -14.51
CA ALA A 234 21.97 -26.94 -13.70
C ALA A 234 21.81 -25.60 -14.47
N GLU A 235 21.53 -24.53 -13.71
CA GLU A 235 21.53 -23.08 -14.07
C GLU A 235 20.27 -22.45 -14.67
N ASP A 236 19.21 -22.35 -13.88
CA ASP A 236 18.48 -21.09 -13.64
C ASP A 236 17.49 -21.35 -12.51
N LEU A 237 17.78 -20.87 -11.30
CA LEU A 237 16.82 -21.00 -10.21
C LEU A 237 15.60 -20.12 -10.56
N PRO A 238 14.39 -20.69 -10.76
CA PRO A 238 13.19 -19.87 -10.81
C PRO A 238 13.12 -19.09 -9.49
N PRO A 239 12.49 -17.91 -9.45
CA PRO A 239 12.30 -17.20 -8.21
C PRO A 239 11.61 -18.11 -7.20
N SER A 240 12.38 -18.60 -6.23
CA SER A 240 11.93 -19.62 -5.30
C SER A 240 11.00 -18.96 -4.29
N VAL A 241 9.69 -19.13 -4.47
CA VAL A 241 8.72 -18.82 -3.44
C VAL A 241 8.97 -19.79 -2.29
N ARG A 242 9.28 -19.26 -1.11
CA ARG A 242 9.44 -20.07 0.11
C ARG A 242 8.12 -20.09 0.87
N LEU A 243 7.85 -21.17 1.60
CA LEU A 243 6.72 -21.25 2.51
C LEU A 243 7.23 -21.09 3.93
N GLU A 244 6.71 -20.10 4.63
CA GLU A 244 6.97 -19.80 6.03
C GLU A 244 5.79 -20.27 6.89
N PRO A 245 6.00 -20.72 8.13
CA PRO A 245 4.92 -21.05 9.05
C PRO A 245 3.96 -19.87 9.24
N VAL A 246 2.66 -20.14 9.08
CA VAL A 246 1.60 -19.14 9.24
C VAL A 246 1.12 -19.11 10.69
N LYS A 247 0.94 -17.90 11.23
CA LYS A 247 0.29 -17.66 12.52
C LYS A 247 -0.92 -16.74 12.30
N PRO A 248 -2.01 -16.90 13.09
CA PRO A 248 -3.11 -15.95 13.04
C PRO A 248 -2.60 -14.53 13.31
N THR A 249 -3.00 -13.58 12.47
CA THR A 249 -2.62 -12.18 12.60
C THR A 249 -3.84 -11.29 12.83
N GLN A 250 -3.62 -10.18 13.51
CA GLN A 250 -4.58 -9.13 13.80
C GLN A 250 -4.09 -7.80 13.25
N VAL A 251 -5.03 -6.93 12.87
CA VAL A 251 -4.72 -5.61 12.33
C VAL A 251 -4.99 -4.55 13.40
N PHE A 252 -4.04 -3.66 13.59
CA PHE A 252 -4.14 -2.54 14.52
C PHE A 252 -3.75 -1.23 13.83
N VAL A 253 -4.27 -0.10 14.32
CA VAL A 253 -3.69 1.20 14.03
C VAL A 253 -2.88 1.66 15.23
N GLN A 254 -1.56 1.75 15.07
CA GLN A 254 -0.69 2.35 16.07
C GLN A 254 -0.77 3.87 15.94
N ALA A 255 -1.39 4.53 16.91
CA ALA A 255 -1.58 5.97 16.91
C ALA A 255 -0.35 6.74 17.42
N GLY A 256 0.45 6.12 18.30
CA GLY A 256 1.65 6.75 18.84
C GLY A 256 2.46 5.82 19.75
N ALA A 257 3.67 6.26 20.07
CA ALA A 257 4.54 5.63 21.07
C ALA A 257 5.21 6.72 21.90
N PHE A 258 4.97 6.72 23.21
CA PHE A 258 5.39 7.79 24.13
C PHE A 258 6.34 7.25 25.20
N THR A 259 7.30 8.05 25.64
CA THR A 259 8.13 7.72 26.82
C THR A 259 7.40 8.00 28.14
N ASN A 260 6.45 8.94 28.14
CA ASN A 260 5.63 9.29 29.29
C ASN A 260 4.27 8.57 29.21
N GLN A 261 3.91 7.85 30.28
CA GLN A 261 2.65 7.12 30.42
C GLN A 261 1.42 8.04 30.34
N GLN A 262 1.47 9.23 30.97
CA GLN A 262 0.35 10.18 30.97
C GLN A 262 0.00 10.68 29.56
N ASN A 263 1.00 10.84 28.69
CA ASN A 263 0.77 11.18 27.27
C ASN A 263 0.04 10.06 26.54
N ALA A 264 0.41 8.81 26.82
CA ALA A 264 -0.26 7.64 26.26
C ALA A 264 -1.71 7.52 26.76
N ASP A 265 -1.96 7.78 28.05
CA ASP A 265 -3.30 7.75 28.64
C ASP A 265 -4.21 8.84 28.07
N ARG A 266 -3.69 10.07 27.88
CA ARG A 266 -4.42 11.16 27.21
C ARG A 266 -4.80 10.78 25.78
N LEU A 267 -3.87 10.20 25.03
CA LEU A 267 -4.18 9.73 23.68
C LEU A 267 -5.21 8.61 23.69
N ARG A 268 -5.09 7.65 24.61
CA ARG A 268 -6.06 6.56 24.77
C ARG A 268 -7.47 7.10 25.01
N ALA A 269 -7.62 8.06 25.92
CA ALA A 269 -8.91 8.69 26.21
C ALA A 269 -9.48 9.41 24.98
N LYS A 270 -8.64 10.14 24.24
CA LYS A 270 -9.05 10.83 23.01
C LYS A 270 -9.52 9.87 21.91
N LEU A 271 -8.91 8.69 21.81
CA LEU A 271 -9.19 7.72 20.76
C LEU A 271 -10.24 6.66 21.15
N SER A 272 -10.73 6.65 22.40
CA SER A 272 -11.74 5.69 22.86
C SER A 272 -13.03 5.66 22.03
N PRO A 273 -13.50 6.78 21.42
CA PRO A 273 -14.68 6.73 20.55
C PRO A 273 -14.45 5.99 19.22
N LEU A 274 -13.19 5.80 18.82
CA LEU A 274 -12.83 5.11 17.57
C LEU A 274 -12.77 3.58 17.72
N GLY A 275 -12.86 3.07 18.95
CA GLY A 275 -12.90 1.64 19.23
C GLY A 275 -12.04 1.26 20.44
N LYS A 276 -11.72 -0.04 20.56
CA LYS A 276 -10.89 -0.55 21.65
C LYS A 276 -9.46 -0.01 21.53
N VAL A 277 -9.03 0.78 22.50
CA VAL A 277 -7.67 1.34 22.56
C VAL A 277 -6.88 0.64 23.66
N SER A 278 -5.71 0.12 23.30
CA SER A 278 -4.79 -0.56 24.20
C SER A 278 -3.47 0.20 24.31
N ILE A 279 -2.88 0.18 25.50
CA ILE A 279 -1.51 0.67 25.74
C ILE A 279 -0.66 -0.55 26.04
N SER A 280 0.39 -0.73 25.25
CA SER A 280 1.38 -1.81 25.45
C SER A 280 2.73 -1.20 25.80
N THR A 281 3.43 -1.83 26.74
CA THR A 281 4.79 -1.42 27.10
C THR A 281 5.78 -2.16 26.22
N VAL A 282 6.65 -1.42 25.52
CA VAL A 282 7.77 -1.99 24.74
C VAL A 282 9.08 -1.31 25.14
N ARG A 283 10.19 -2.07 25.16
CA ARG A 283 11.53 -1.50 25.35
C ARG A 283 12.25 -1.43 24.00
N ILE A 284 12.78 -0.27 23.65
CA ILE A 284 13.56 -0.05 22.43
C ILE A 284 14.88 0.58 22.85
N LYS A 285 16.01 -0.09 22.59
CA LYS A 285 17.36 0.34 23.01
C LYS A 285 17.43 0.71 24.50
N GLY A 286 16.89 -0.15 25.37
CA GLY A 286 16.85 0.06 26.82
C GLY A 286 15.80 1.07 27.32
N ARG A 287 15.20 1.89 26.44
CA ARG A 287 14.19 2.88 26.82
C ARG A 287 12.79 2.30 26.77
N LYS A 288 11.98 2.57 27.81
CA LYS A 288 10.57 2.17 27.89
C LYS A 288 9.70 3.10 27.05
N PHE A 289 8.83 2.53 26.23
CA PHE A 289 7.83 3.23 25.43
C PHE A 289 6.45 2.63 25.67
N PHE A 290 5.44 3.49 25.68
CA PHE A 290 4.03 3.18 25.80
C PHE A 290 3.38 3.35 24.43
N ARG A 291 3.12 2.22 23.78
CA ARG A 291 2.58 2.14 22.43
C ARG A 291 1.06 2.08 22.49
N VAL A 292 0.41 3.09 21.93
CA VAL A 292 -1.04 3.24 21.89
C VAL A 292 -1.56 2.68 20.56
N ARG A 293 -2.48 1.72 20.64
CA ARG A 293 -3.04 1.02 19.47
C ARG A 293 -4.56 0.94 19.53
N VAL A 294 -5.21 1.18 18.40
CA VAL A 294 -6.64 0.96 18.20
C VAL A 294 -6.82 -0.39 17.49
N GLY A 295 -7.61 -1.29 18.08
CA GLY A 295 -7.90 -2.61 17.53
C GLY A 295 -8.00 -3.72 18.59
N PRO A 296 -8.12 -4.99 18.17
CA PRO A 296 -7.97 -5.47 16.80
C PRO A 296 -9.11 -5.04 15.87
N LEU A 297 -8.79 -4.76 14.60
CA LEU A 297 -9.74 -4.33 13.58
C LEU A 297 -10.08 -5.50 12.64
N LYS A 298 -11.37 -5.62 12.31
CA LYS A 298 -11.90 -6.78 11.56
C LYS A 298 -11.58 -6.73 10.06
N SER A 299 -11.38 -5.54 9.50
CA SER A 299 -11.17 -5.36 8.07
C SER A 299 -10.16 -4.27 7.78
N LEU A 300 -9.51 -4.38 6.60
CA LEU A 300 -8.57 -3.38 6.13
C LEU A 300 -9.23 -2.02 5.83
N PRO A 301 -10.43 -1.95 5.20
CA PRO A 301 -11.13 -0.68 5.03
C PRO A 301 -11.41 0.04 6.36
N LEU A 302 -11.78 -0.69 7.41
CA LEU A 302 -11.97 -0.11 8.74
C LEU A 302 -10.65 0.41 9.32
N ALA A 303 -9.53 -0.29 9.10
CA ALA A 303 -8.20 0.17 9.48
C ALA A 303 -7.77 1.43 8.73
N ASP A 304 -8.06 1.52 7.43
CA ASP A 304 -7.78 2.71 6.63
C ASP A 304 -8.61 3.92 7.11
N GLN A 305 -9.91 3.73 7.38
CA GLN A 305 -10.78 4.78 7.95
C GLN A 305 -10.33 5.22 9.35
N THR A 306 -9.97 4.26 10.21
CA THR A 306 -9.49 4.55 11.57
C THR A 306 -8.17 5.32 11.53
N LEU A 307 -7.26 4.94 10.62
CA LEU A 307 -6.01 5.65 10.41
C LEU A 307 -6.25 7.08 9.95
N ALA A 308 -7.14 7.31 8.98
CA ALA A 308 -7.47 8.65 8.49
C ALA A 308 -7.94 9.58 9.63
N LYS A 309 -8.92 9.12 10.44
CA LYS A 309 -9.42 9.87 11.60
C LYS A 309 -8.32 10.20 12.62
N ILE A 310 -7.40 9.26 12.86
CA ILE A 310 -6.28 9.49 13.77
C ILE A 310 -5.32 10.55 13.21
N ILE A 311 -5.01 10.49 11.91
CA ILE A 311 -4.17 11.48 11.24
C ILE A 311 -4.82 12.87 11.31
N GLU A 312 -6.11 12.98 10.98
CA GLU A 312 -6.89 14.22 11.05
C GLU A 312 -6.91 14.82 12.46
N SER A 313 -6.89 13.98 13.50
CA SER A 313 -6.83 14.41 14.89
C SER A 313 -5.45 14.94 15.35
N GLY A 314 -4.48 15.04 14.43
CA GLY A 314 -3.14 15.59 14.66
C GLY A 314 -2.03 14.55 14.85
N HIS A 315 -2.31 13.25 14.63
CA HIS A 315 -1.35 12.16 14.84
C HIS A 315 -0.84 11.62 13.50
N SER A 316 -0.09 12.45 12.77
CA SER A 316 0.45 12.14 11.43
C SER A 316 1.45 10.98 11.39
N GLY A 317 2.03 10.61 12.54
CA GLY A 317 2.90 9.44 12.68
C GLY A 317 2.17 8.10 12.82
N ALA A 318 0.82 8.11 12.79
CA ALA A 318 0.03 6.89 12.92
C ALA A 318 0.23 5.95 11.73
N ARG A 319 0.13 4.63 11.98
CA ARG A 319 0.31 3.61 10.94
C ARG A 319 -0.47 2.34 11.23
N ILE A 320 -0.83 1.61 10.18
CA ILE A 320 -1.36 0.25 10.30
C ILE A 320 -0.20 -0.70 10.65
N VAL A 321 -0.43 -1.57 11.62
CA VAL A 321 0.50 -2.63 12.04
C VAL A 321 -0.25 -3.95 12.03
N VAL A 322 0.44 -5.02 11.64
CA VAL A 322 -0.07 -6.39 11.68
C VAL A 322 0.73 -7.15 12.73
N ASP A 323 0.06 -7.70 13.74
CA ASP A 323 0.68 -8.52 14.79
C ASP A 323 0.11 -9.93 14.77
#